data_AF-A0A964IK32-F1
#
_entry.id   AF-A0A964IK32-F1
#
_cell.length_a   1.000
_cell.length_b   1.000
_cell.length_c   1.000
_cell.angle_alpha   90.00
_cell.angle_beta   90.00
_cell.angle_gamma   90.00
#
_symmetry.space_group_name_H-M   'P 1'
#
loop_
_entity.id
_entity.type
_entity.pdbx_description
1 polymer ?
#
loop_
_entity_poly.entity_id
_entity_poly.type
_entity_poly.pdbx_seq_one_letter_code
_entity_poly.pdbx_strand_id
1 'polypeptide(L)'
;MGDTAVNGCALGDRARAPRRRRAQPDPRRTQLRLAPRDVRHQLRRHEGQRLDVAARSRAAARLLGASIGPSGLVFYSGNKFPAWRGNAFVGGMTMGRSRGTGQLQRLWFNQTGQVILREPLLVDLHQRIRSVYQGPDDLLYVLTEENNGAILKIEPAP
;
A
#
# COMPACT_ATOMS: atom_id res chain seq x y z
N MET A 1 4.49 36.06 61.89
CA MET A 1 3.83 36.25 60.57
C MET A 1 4.79 37.05 59.73
N GLY A 2 5.37 36.61 58.63
CA GLY A 2 5.52 35.32 57.98
C GLY A 2 6.58 35.60 56.91
N ASP A 3 7.56 34.72 56.73
CA ASP A 3 8.54 34.89 55.66
C ASP A 3 8.64 33.56 54.91
N THR A 4 8.08 33.57 53.70
CA THR A 4 7.96 32.42 52.82
C THR A 4 9.16 32.39 51.90
N ALA A 5 10.12 31.50 52.17
CA ALA A 5 11.18 31.18 51.23
C ALA A 5 10.61 30.37 50.05
N VAL A 6 10.58 31.01 48.88
CA VAL A 6 10.29 30.41 47.58
C VAL A 6 11.49 29.57 47.12
N ASN A 7 11.33 28.25 47.06
CA ASN A 7 12.29 27.36 46.39
C ASN A 7 12.01 27.36 44.88
N GLY A 8 12.92 27.96 44.12
CA GLY A 8 12.96 27.90 42.66
C GLY A 8 13.32 26.50 42.17
N CYS A 9 12.40 25.88 41.44
CA CYS A 9 12.68 24.67 40.67
C CYS A 9 13.08 25.09 39.25
N ALA A 10 14.36 24.94 38.92
CA ALA A 10 14.92 25.25 37.62
C ALA A 10 14.32 24.33 36.53
N LEU A 11 13.51 24.89 35.64
CA LEU A 11 13.10 24.23 34.40
C LEU A 11 14.30 24.24 33.44
N GLY A 12 14.98 23.11 33.31
CA GLY A 12 16.03 22.92 32.32
C GLY A 12 15.45 22.94 30.90
N ASP A 13 15.86 23.94 30.12
CA ASP A 13 15.62 24.02 28.68
C ASP A 13 16.29 22.84 27.96
N ARG A 14 15.51 21.78 27.67
CA ARG A 14 15.92 20.76 26.72
C ARG A 14 15.62 21.26 25.31
N ALA A 15 16.62 21.89 24.70
CA ALA A 15 16.65 22.18 23.28
C ALA A 15 16.32 20.89 22.48
N ARG A 16 15.17 20.90 21.81
CA ARG A 16 14.72 19.80 20.95
C ARG A 16 15.57 19.79 19.69
N ALA A 17 16.48 18.82 19.58
CA ALA A 17 17.29 18.63 18.37
C ALA A 17 16.42 18.51 17.11
N PRO A 18 16.82 19.10 15.97
CA PRO A 18 16.05 19.03 14.73
C PRO A 18 15.99 17.58 14.24
N ARG A 19 14.76 17.06 14.07
CA ARG A 19 14.54 15.76 13.44
C ARG A 19 15.13 15.79 12.03
N ARG A 20 16.19 15.02 11.79
CA ARG A 20 16.75 14.83 10.45
C ARG A 20 15.62 14.35 9.53
N ARG A 21 15.20 15.20 8.58
CA ARG A 21 14.33 14.76 7.47
C ARG A 21 15.10 13.69 6.73
N ARG A 22 14.64 12.43 6.84
CA ARG A 22 15.14 11.34 6.01
C ARG A 22 14.94 11.78 4.56
N ALA A 23 16.01 11.85 3.77
CA ALA A 23 15.92 12.22 2.37
C ALA A 23 14.94 11.25 1.68
N GLN A 24 13.86 11.78 1.14
CA GLN A 24 12.83 11.00 0.47
C GLN A 24 13.34 10.73 -0.95
N PRO A 25 13.37 9.46 -1.41
CA PRO A 25 13.89 9.14 -2.74
C PRO A 25 13.10 9.89 -3.82
N ASP A 26 13.80 10.42 -4.83
CA ASP A 26 13.19 11.20 -5.92
C ASP A 26 12.26 10.30 -6.76
N PRO A 27 10.95 10.56 -6.77
CA PRO A 27 10.01 9.71 -7.49
C PRO A 27 10.19 9.78 -9.02
N ARG A 28 10.84 10.82 -9.56
CA ARG A 28 10.99 11.02 -11.01
C ARG A 28 11.99 10.08 -11.67
N ARG A 29 12.80 9.34 -10.91
CA ARG A 29 13.80 8.38 -11.42
C ARG A 29 13.42 6.90 -11.23
N THR A 30 12.27 6.60 -10.64
CA THR A 30 11.95 5.22 -10.23
C THR A 30 10.95 4.56 -11.19
N GLN A 31 11.45 3.91 -12.24
CA GLN A 31 10.65 2.94 -13.01
C GLN A 31 10.60 1.64 -12.21
N LEU A 32 9.44 1.29 -11.66
CA LEU A 32 9.32 0.23 -10.67
C LEU A 32 9.05 -1.11 -11.36
N ARG A 33 10.07 -1.96 -11.36
CA ARG A 33 10.02 -3.30 -11.95
C ARG A 33 9.63 -4.31 -10.90
N LEU A 34 8.55 -5.06 -11.14
CA LEU A 34 8.14 -6.15 -10.27
C LEU A 34 8.47 -7.49 -10.96
N ALA A 35 9.38 -8.25 -10.36
CA ALA A 35 9.63 -9.62 -10.78
C ALA A 35 8.44 -10.52 -10.42
N PRO A 36 8.05 -11.49 -11.27
CA PRO A 36 7.10 -12.52 -10.88
C PRO A 36 7.72 -13.35 -9.75
N ARG A 37 7.24 -13.22 -8.52
CA ARG A 37 7.54 -14.21 -7.48
C ARG A 37 6.83 -15.50 -7.87
N ASP A 38 7.62 -16.56 -8.08
CA ASP A 38 7.16 -17.82 -8.63
C ASP A 38 6.28 -18.55 -7.60
N VAL A 39 4.95 -18.41 -7.75
CA VAL A 39 3.94 -19.19 -7.00
C VAL A 39 3.46 -20.34 -7.88
N ARG A 40 4.41 -21.08 -8.47
CA ARG A 40 4.14 -22.30 -9.23
C ARG A 40 3.87 -23.44 -8.26
N HIS A 41 2.70 -23.48 -7.64
CA HIS A 41 2.08 -24.72 -7.14
C HIS A 41 0.71 -24.42 -6.50
N GLN A 42 -0.24 -23.79 -7.21
CA GLN A 42 -1.66 -23.88 -6.79
C GLN A 42 -2.75 -23.51 -7.80
N LEU A 43 -2.43 -23.27 -9.07
CA LEU A 43 -3.43 -22.92 -10.07
C LEU A 43 -3.75 -24.13 -10.96
N ARG A 44 -4.67 -24.98 -10.52
CA ARG A 44 -5.45 -25.81 -11.46
C ARG A 44 -6.93 -25.42 -11.36
N ARG A 45 -7.41 -24.94 -12.52
CA ARG A 45 -8.80 -24.63 -12.93
C ARG A 45 -9.44 -23.39 -12.30
N HIS A 46 -9.38 -22.29 -13.04
CA HIS A 46 -10.28 -21.15 -12.89
C HIS A 46 -10.97 -20.84 -14.22
N GLU A 47 -12.02 -21.60 -14.51
CA GLU A 47 -13.01 -21.26 -15.53
C GLU A 47 -14.34 -21.11 -14.77
N GLY A 48 -14.89 -19.89 -14.76
CA GLY A 48 -16.07 -19.53 -13.95
C GLY A 48 -15.94 -18.22 -13.18
N GLN A 49 -15.53 -17.13 -13.83
CA GLN A 49 -15.46 -15.80 -13.21
C GLN A 49 -16.75 -15.00 -13.45
N ARG A 50 -17.80 -15.31 -12.70
CA ARG A 50 -18.97 -14.43 -12.48
C ARG A 50 -19.27 -14.27 -10.98
N LEU A 51 -18.25 -14.08 -10.16
CA LEU A 51 -18.51 -13.65 -8.79
C LEU A 51 -18.77 -12.16 -8.79
N ASP A 52 -19.77 -11.74 -8.02
CA ASP A 52 -20.12 -10.34 -7.80
C ASP A 52 -18.90 -9.54 -7.29
N VAL A 53 -18.50 -8.51 -8.04
CA VAL A 53 -17.44 -7.57 -7.67
C VAL A 53 -17.70 -6.99 -6.28
N ALA A 54 -18.96 -6.75 -5.91
CA ALA A 54 -19.30 -6.20 -4.61
C ALA A 54 -19.04 -7.21 -3.48
N ALA A 55 -19.22 -8.51 -3.69
CA ALA A 55 -18.90 -9.54 -2.69
C ALA A 55 -17.39 -9.57 -2.38
N ARG A 56 -16.55 -9.53 -3.43
CA ARG A 56 -15.09 -9.49 -3.27
C ARG A 56 -14.61 -8.18 -2.64
N SER A 57 -15.20 -7.04 -3.02
CA SER A 57 -14.90 -5.74 -2.41
C SER A 57 -15.23 -5.72 -0.91
N ARG A 58 -16.38 -6.29 -0.51
CA ARG A 58 -16.73 -6.43 0.91
C ARG A 58 -15.76 -7.33 1.67
N ALA A 59 -15.35 -8.46 1.07
CA ALA A 59 -14.36 -9.36 1.68
C ALA A 59 -13.01 -8.66 1.87
N ALA A 60 -12.54 -7.91 0.87
CA ALA A 60 -11.31 -7.12 0.95
C ALA A 60 -11.38 -6.05 2.06
N ALA A 61 -12.46 -5.28 2.12
CA ALA A 61 -12.64 -4.22 3.11
C ALA A 61 -12.60 -4.75 4.56
N ARG A 62 -13.24 -5.89 4.83
CA ARG A 62 -13.25 -6.52 6.16
C ARG A 62 -11.85 -6.95 6.61
N LEU A 63 -11.02 -7.43 5.69
CA LEU A 63 -9.70 -7.98 6.01
C LEU A 63 -8.63 -6.90 6.18
N LEU A 64 -8.76 -5.76 5.49
CA LEU A 64 -7.71 -4.74 5.46
C LEU A 64 -7.75 -3.76 6.63
N GLY A 65 -8.90 -3.57 7.29
CA GLY A 65 -9.05 -2.86 8.57
C GLY A 65 -8.42 -1.45 8.65
N ALA A 66 -8.46 -0.85 9.84
CA ALA A 66 -7.85 0.47 10.08
C ALA A 66 -6.31 0.43 10.08
N SER A 67 -5.70 -0.75 10.20
CA SER A 67 -4.24 -0.92 10.32
C SER A 67 -3.48 -0.67 9.02
N ILE A 68 -4.16 -0.66 7.87
CA ILE A 68 -3.55 -0.41 6.55
C ILE A 68 -3.98 0.94 5.97
N GLY A 69 -5.08 1.51 6.48
CA GLY A 69 -5.70 2.69 5.90
C GLY A 69 -6.01 2.46 4.42
N PRO A 70 -6.88 1.49 4.07
CA PRO A 70 -7.18 1.17 2.68
C PRO A 70 -7.75 2.41 1.97
N SER A 71 -7.34 2.58 0.72
CA SER A 71 -7.71 3.72 -0.11
C SER A 71 -8.38 3.26 -1.41
N GLY A 72 -7.67 3.27 -2.54
CA GLY A 72 -8.20 2.79 -3.83
C GLY A 72 -8.13 1.26 -3.97
N LEU A 73 -9.07 0.69 -4.75
CA LEU A 73 -9.13 -0.74 -5.08
C LEU A 73 -9.36 -0.94 -6.58
N VAL A 74 -8.65 -1.88 -7.20
CA VAL A 74 -8.92 -2.34 -8.57
C VAL A 74 -8.81 -3.86 -8.67
N PHE A 75 -9.69 -4.49 -9.46
CA PHE A 75 -9.54 -5.88 -9.87
C PHE A 75 -8.80 -5.92 -11.21
N TYR A 76 -7.69 -6.64 -11.27
CA TYR A 76 -6.88 -6.69 -12.47
C TYR A 76 -7.42 -7.72 -13.46
N SER A 77 -7.69 -7.29 -14.70
CA SER A 77 -8.19 -8.13 -15.79
C SER A 77 -7.22 -8.29 -16.96
N GLY A 78 -6.13 -7.51 -16.99
CA GLY A 78 -5.28 -7.35 -18.15
C GLY A 78 -4.38 -8.55 -18.50
N ASN A 79 -3.65 -8.40 -19.60
CA ASN A 79 -2.76 -9.43 -20.15
C ASN A 79 -1.27 -9.22 -19.88
N LYS A 80 -0.85 -8.01 -19.48
CA LYS A 80 0.57 -7.73 -19.20
C LYS A 80 1.10 -8.43 -17.95
N PHE A 81 0.23 -8.73 -16.98
CA PHE A 81 0.55 -9.52 -15.79
C PHE A 81 -0.36 -10.77 -15.69
N PRO A 82 -0.14 -11.83 -16.48
CA PRO A 82 -1.05 -12.99 -16.50
C PRO A 82 -1.29 -13.62 -15.12
N ALA A 83 -0.24 -13.71 -14.30
CA ALA A 83 -0.32 -14.26 -12.95
C ALA A 83 -1.11 -13.38 -11.96
N TRP A 84 -1.50 -12.17 -12.35
CA TRP A 84 -2.24 -11.23 -11.50
C TRP A 84 -3.72 -11.14 -11.87
N ARG A 85 -4.14 -11.79 -12.96
CA ARG A 85 -5.52 -11.74 -13.43
C ARG A 85 -6.49 -12.30 -12.39
N GLY A 86 -7.53 -11.55 -12.09
CA GLY A 86 -8.53 -11.89 -11.09
C GLY A 86 -8.15 -11.50 -9.64
N ASN A 87 -6.92 -11.05 -9.41
CA ASN A 87 -6.52 -10.50 -8.11
C ASN A 87 -7.03 -9.06 -7.96
N ALA A 88 -7.16 -8.62 -6.71
CA ALA A 88 -7.38 -7.21 -6.40
C ALA A 88 -6.09 -6.55 -5.95
N PHE A 89 -5.97 -5.26 -6.23
CA PHE A 89 -4.91 -4.40 -5.77
C PHE A 89 -5.53 -3.28 -4.94
N VAL A 90 -5.01 -3.07 -3.74
CA VAL A 90 -5.53 -2.06 -2.82
C VAL A 90 -4.40 -1.15 -2.35
N GLY A 91 -4.61 0.16 -2.44
CA GLY A 91 -3.69 1.15 -1.88
C GLY A 91 -3.76 1.12 -0.35
N GLY A 92 -2.60 1.07 0.29
CA GLY A 92 -2.44 1.21 1.74
C GLY A 92 -1.76 2.53 2.08
N MET A 93 -2.45 3.37 2.86
CA MET A 93 -1.95 4.66 3.31
C MET A 93 -1.03 4.56 4.53
N THR A 94 -1.08 3.46 5.28
CA THR A 94 -0.23 3.23 6.45
C THR A 94 0.08 1.75 6.60
N MET A 95 1.14 1.44 7.33
CA MET A 95 1.30 0.18 8.03
C MET A 95 1.24 0.49 9.53
N GLY A 96 0.18 0.05 10.19
CA GLY A 96 -0.16 0.45 11.55
C GLY A 96 -0.58 1.92 11.64
N ARG A 97 -0.08 2.64 12.66
CA ARG A 97 -0.33 4.08 12.88
C ARG A 97 0.78 4.98 12.35
N SER A 98 1.76 4.42 11.64
CA SER A 98 2.92 5.17 11.15
C SER A 98 2.61 5.88 9.83
N ARG A 99 2.98 7.16 9.75
CA ARG A 99 2.96 7.92 8.48
C ARG A 99 4.19 7.57 7.65
N GLY A 100 4.06 7.61 6.32
CA GLY A 100 5.14 7.27 5.37
C GLY A 100 5.46 5.77 5.26
N THR A 101 4.58 4.89 5.76
CA THR A 101 4.74 3.43 5.68
C THR A 101 3.66 2.78 4.81
N GLY A 102 3.27 3.44 3.71
CA GLY A 102 2.29 2.87 2.79
C GLY A 102 2.84 1.71 1.96
N GLN A 103 1.92 0.99 1.33
CA GLN A 103 2.23 -0.16 0.47
C GLN A 103 1.06 -0.43 -0.47
N LEU A 104 1.31 -1.13 -1.57
CA LEU A 104 0.25 -1.72 -2.39
C LEU A 104 -0.02 -3.14 -1.88
N GLN A 105 -1.29 -3.52 -1.70
CA GLN A 105 -1.68 -4.87 -1.29
C GLN A 105 -2.26 -5.62 -2.48
N ARG A 106 -1.68 -6.77 -2.83
CA ARG A 106 -2.26 -7.73 -3.77
C ARG A 106 -3.06 -8.78 -3.02
N LEU A 107 -4.34 -8.93 -3.36
CA LEU A 107 -5.27 -9.86 -2.73
C LEU A 107 -5.65 -10.97 -3.72
N TRP A 108 -5.53 -12.21 -3.28
CA TRP A 108 -5.91 -13.38 -4.06
C TRP A 108 -7.23 -13.90 -3.55
N PHE A 109 -8.09 -14.35 -4.46
CA PHE A 109 -9.41 -14.84 -4.12
C PHE A 109 -9.57 -16.31 -4.50
N ASN A 110 -10.26 -17.07 -3.66
CA ASN A 110 -10.73 -18.40 -4.03
C ASN A 110 -12.00 -18.32 -4.90
N GLN A 111 -12.54 -19.48 -5.27
CA GLN A 111 -13.76 -19.61 -6.08
C GLN A 111 -15.03 -19.11 -5.37
N THR A 112 -15.03 -18.92 -4.05
CA THR A 112 -16.16 -18.34 -3.30
C THR A 112 -16.04 -16.83 -3.11
N GLY A 113 -14.96 -16.22 -3.62
CA GLY A 113 -14.71 -14.78 -3.51
C GLY A 113 -14.14 -14.34 -2.16
N GLN A 114 -13.65 -15.28 -1.36
CA GLN A 114 -12.93 -15.00 -0.12
C GLN A 114 -11.46 -14.73 -0.41
N VAL A 115 -10.86 -13.80 0.33
CA VAL A 115 -9.42 -13.54 0.23
C VAL A 115 -8.67 -14.70 0.89
N ILE A 116 -7.78 -15.34 0.14
CA ILE A 116 -6.97 -16.48 0.61
C ILE A 116 -5.50 -16.12 0.82
N LEU A 117 -5.02 -15.06 0.17
CA LEU A 117 -3.65 -14.60 0.31
C LEU A 117 -3.58 -13.07 0.20
N ARG A 118 -2.67 -12.49 0.97
CA ARG A 118 -2.29 -11.09 0.92
C ARG A 118 -0.80 -10.98 0.68
N GLU A 119 -0.42 -10.23 -0.34
CA GLU A 119 0.98 -9.93 -0.60
C GLU A 119 1.22 -8.41 -0.57
N PRO A 120 2.15 -7.93 0.26
CA PRO A 120 2.60 -6.56 0.20
C PRO A 120 3.57 -6.33 -0.96
N LEU A 121 3.31 -5.27 -1.72
CA LEU A 121 4.10 -4.78 -2.84
C LEU A 121 4.52 -3.34 -2.58
N LEU A 122 5.64 -2.94 -3.16
CA LEU A 122 6.16 -1.57 -3.13
C LEU A 122 6.49 -1.02 -1.73
N VAL A 123 6.71 -1.91 -0.75
CA VAL A 123 7.03 -1.55 0.64
C VAL A 123 8.28 -0.65 0.72
N ASP A 124 9.27 -0.92 -0.14
CA ASP A 124 10.55 -0.22 -0.17
C ASP A 124 10.44 1.21 -0.71
N LEU A 125 9.30 1.60 -1.29
CA LEU A 125 9.06 2.99 -1.68
C LEU A 125 8.96 3.93 -0.48
N HIS A 126 8.52 3.41 0.68
CA HIS A 126 8.24 4.22 1.88
C HIS A 126 7.35 5.43 1.59
N GLN A 127 6.32 5.23 0.75
CA GLN A 127 5.36 6.24 0.36
C GLN A 127 3.93 5.73 0.57
N ARG A 128 3.02 6.65 0.90
CA ARG A 128 1.59 6.35 1.03
C ARG A 128 0.99 6.08 -0.34
N ILE A 129 0.28 4.96 -0.48
CA ILE A 129 -0.43 4.66 -1.72
C ILE A 129 -1.88 5.09 -1.60
N ARG A 130 -2.27 6.08 -2.40
CA ARG A 130 -3.62 6.69 -2.35
C ARG A 130 -4.60 5.99 -3.27
N SER A 131 -4.17 5.59 -4.45
CA SER A 131 -5.05 4.94 -5.41
C SER A 131 -4.25 4.10 -6.39
N VAL A 132 -4.92 3.11 -6.96
CA VAL A 132 -4.39 2.22 -7.98
C VAL A 132 -5.43 2.07 -9.08
N TYR A 133 -4.97 2.10 -10.33
CA TYR A 133 -5.82 2.02 -11.52
C TYR A 133 -5.19 1.05 -12.53
N GLN A 134 -6.04 0.33 -13.27
CA GLN A 134 -5.61 -0.39 -14.46
C GLN A 134 -5.81 0.53 -15.68
N GLY A 135 -4.74 0.73 -16.45
CA GLY A 135 -4.79 1.49 -17.70
C GLY A 135 -5.33 0.65 -18.87
N PRO A 136 -5.68 1.29 -20.00
CA PRO A 136 -6.13 0.60 -21.22
C PRO A 136 -5.00 -0.20 -21.90
N ASP A 137 -3.76 0.01 -21.49
CA ASP A 137 -2.55 -0.71 -21.90
C ASP A 137 -2.30 -1.98 -21.07
N ASP A 138 -3.27 -2.38 -20.23
CA ASP A 138 -3.20 -3.50 -19.30
C ASP A 138 -2.12 -3.36 -18.20
N LEU A 139 -1.58 -2.17 -17.97
CA LEU A 139 -0.63 -1.90 -16.90
C LEU A 139 -1.33 -1.34 -15.65
N LEU A 140 -0.64 -1.39 -14.51
CA LEU A 140 -1.11 -0.77 -13.27
C LEU A 140 -0.42 0.58 -13.04
N TYR A 141 -1.23 1.56 -12.67
CA TYR A 141 -0.83 2.91 -12.34
C TYR A 141 -1.13 3.18 -10.87
N VAL A 142 -0.17 3.72 -10.13
CA VAL A 142 -0.24 3.91 -8.68
C VAL A 142 0.00 5.37 -8.34
N LEU A 143 -0.94 6.00 -7.64
CA LEU A 143 -0.82 7.36 -7.14
C LEU A 143 -0.30 7.36 -5.71
N THR A 144 0.78 8.11 -5.47
CA THR A 144 1.33 8.32 -4.13
C THR A 144 0.86 9.63 -3.51
N GLU A 145 0.62 9.63 -2.20
CA GLU A 145 0.15 10.80 -1.43
C GLU A 145 1.26 11.30 -0.52
N GLU A 146 2.11 12.14 -1.09
CA GLU A 146 3.23 12.79 -0.43
C GLU A 146 3.30 14.24 -0.91
N ASN A 147 4.10 15.09 -0.23
CA ASN A 147 4.29 16.48 -0.65
C ASN A 147 4.86 16.61 -2.08
N ASN A 148 5.64 15.60 -2.52
CA ASN A 148 6.08 15.44 -3.89
C ASN A 148 5.53 14.11 -4.45
N GLY A 149 4.22 13.97 -4.44
CA GLY A 149 3.53 12.77 -4.93
C GLY A 149 3.81 12.50 -6.41
N ALA A 150 3.60 11.25 -6.81
CA ALA A 150 3.83 10.81 -8.19
C ALA A 150 2.80 9.77 -8.63
N ILE A 151 2.69 9.63 -9.95
CA ILE A 151 2.03 8.50 -10.58
C ILE A 151 3.13 7.55 -11.05
N LEU A 152 3.15 6.36 -10.47
CA LEU A 152 4.08 5.30 -10.83
C LEU A 152 3.39 4.35 -11.81
N LYS A 153 4.08 4.01 -12.89
CA LYS A 153 3.66 2.95 -13.81
C LYS A 153 4.40 1.67 -13.45
N ILE A 154 3.64 0.60 -13.22
CA ILE A 154 4.19 -0.74 -12.95
C ILE A 154 4.28 -1.49 -14.26
N GLU A 155 5.48 -1.98 -14.57
CA GLU A 155 5.75 -2.78 -15.76
C GLU A 155 6.29 -4.16 -15.36
N PRO A 156 6.02 -5.21 -16.18
CA PRO A 156 6.66 -6.50 -16.00
C PRO A 156 8.18 -6.34 -16.04
N ALA A 157 8.88 -7.12 -15.22
CA ALA A 157 10.31 -7.29 -15.42
C ALA A 157 10.57 -7.93 -16.81
N PRO A 158 11.68 -7.55 -17.50
CA PRO A 158 12.09 -8.19 -18.75
C PRO A 158 12.30 -9.70 -18.62
#